data_AF-A0A1C5WIL0-F1
#
_entry.id   AF-A0A1C5WIL0-F1
#
_cell.length_a   1.000
_cell.length_b   1.000
_cell.length_c   1.000
_cell.angle_alpha   90.00
_cell.angle_beta   90.00
_cell.angle_gamma   90.00
#
_symmetry.space_group_name_H-M   'P 1'
#
loop_
_entity.id
_entity.type
_entity.pdbx_description
1 polymer ?
#
loop_
_entity_poly.entity_id
_entity_poly.type
_entity_poly.pdbx_seq_one_letter_code
_entity_poly.pdbx_strand_id
1 'polypeptide(L)' 'MNANPILLQKKYVRIVELFAEKMGISVETALGIFYHSQLYQLISEGISDMHCMSDGYLAEELEIEYNKKQPWNME' A
#
# COMPACT_ATOMS: atom_id res chain seq x y z
N MET A 1 4.30 -17.85 1.06
CA MET A 1 5.71 -17.83 1.52
C MET A 1 5.88 -16.61 2.42
N ASN A 2 6.62 -16.69 3.53
CA ASN A 2 6.76 -15.54 4.43
C ASN A 2 8.04 -14.76 4.08
N ALA A 3 7.89 -13.47 3.76
CA ALA A 3 9.02 -12.58 3.55
C ALA A 3 9.81 -12.36 4.84
N ASN A 4 11.11 -12.07 4.73
CA ASN A 4 11.91 -11.65 5.88
C ASN A 4 11.28 -10.38 6.50
N PRO A 5 10.98 -10.35 7.81
CA PRO A 5 10.28 -9.23 8.43
C PRO A 5 10.96 -7.87 8.22
N ILE A 6 12.29 -7.81 8.24
CA ILE A 6 13.03 -6.55 8.04
C ILE A 6 12.88 -6.06 6.59
N LEU A 7 12.97 -6.97 5.63
CA LEU A 7 12.79 -6.63 4.22
C LEU A 7 11.36 -6.19 3.91
N LEU A 8 10.39 -6.80 4.59
CA LEU A 8 8.98 -6.47 4.47
C LEU A 8 8.70 -5.05 5.01
N GLN A 9 9.25 -4.70 6.16
CA GLN A 9 9.14 -3.33 6.71
C GLN A 9 9.78 -2.30 5.77
N LYS A 10 10.96 -2.57 5.20
CA LYS A 10 11.58 -1.69 4.19
C LYS A 10 10.74 -1.56 2.92
N LYS A 11 10.00 -2.61 2.56
CA LYS A 11 9.06 -2.57 1.44
C LYS A 11 7.87 -1.66 1.74
N TYR A 12 7.31 -1.74 2.95
CA TYR A 12 6.23 -0.85 3.38
C TYR A 12 6.62 0.63 3.28
N VAL A 13 7.82 0.99 3.76
CA VAL A 13 8.33 2.36 3.67
C VAL A 13 8.31 2.85 2.21
N ARG A 14 8.85 2.06 1.28
CA ARG A 14 8.90 2.42 -0.15
C ARG A 14 7.52 2.59 -0.77
N ILE A 15 6.57 1.71 -0.44
CA ILE A 15 5.19 1.80 -0.93
C ILE A 15 4.52 3.07 -0.41
N VAL A 16 4.66 3.35 0.89
CA VAL A 16 4.07 4.53 1.54
C VAL A 16 4.64 5.82 0.97
N GLU A 17 5.96 5.90 0.75
CA GLU A 17 6.62 7.07 0.15
C GLU A 17 6.13 7.31 -1.29
N LEU A 18 6.09 6.27 -2.12
CA LEU A 18 5.59 6.36 -3.50
C LEU A 18 4.12 6.76 -3.56
N PHE A 19 3.29 6.21 -2.66
CA PHE A 19 1.88 6.56 -2.58
C PHE A 19 1.68 8.02 -2.12
N ALA A 20 2.44 8.47 -1.12
CA ALA A 20 2.41 9.86 -0.66
C ALA A 20 2.75 10.85 -1.78
N GLU A 21 3.78 10.55 -2.56
CA GLU A 21 4.18 11.34 -3.72
C GLU A 21 3.08 11.37 -4.80
N LYS A 22 2.53 10.22 -5.18
CA LYS A 22 1.44 10.10 -6.18
C LYS A 22 0.19 10.89 -5.77
N MET A 23 -0.20 10.82 -4.50
CA MET A 23 -1.41 11.47 -3.99
C MET A 23 -1.22 12.93 -3.58
N GLY A 24 0.03 13.42 -3.49
CA GLY A 24 0.33 14.76 -2.99
C GLY A 24 -0.02 14.96 -1.51
N ILE A 25 0.14 13.91 -0.69
CA ILE A 25 -0.16 13.94 0.76
C ILE A 25 1.10 13.74 1.61
N SER A 26 1.01 14.00 2.91
CA SER A 26 2.12 13.73 3.82
C SER A 26 2.36 12.22 3.97
N VAL A 27 3.61 11.86 4.24
CA VAL A 27 4.00 10.46 4.54
C VAL A 27 3.23 9.92 5.76
N GLU A 28 2.95 10.76 6.76
CA GLU A 28 2.15 10.38 7.94
C GLU A 28 0.72 9.98 7.54
N THR A 29 0.06 10.79 6.70
CA THR A 29 -1.29 10.47 6.21
C THR A 29 -1.28 9.21 5.36
N ALA A 30 -0.30 9.07 4.45
CA ALA A 30 -0.12 7.89 3.62
C ALA A 30 0.10 6.62 4.45
N LEU A 31 0.89 6.70 5.53
CA LEU A 31 1.13 5.59 6.45
C LEU A 31 -0.15 5.15 7.15
N GLY A 32 -0.96 6.12 7.60
CA GLY A 32 -2.26 5.86 8.19
C GLY A 32 -3.19 5.12 7.22
N ILE A 33 -3.27 5.59 5.97
CA ILE A 33 -4.05 4.93 4.91
C ILE A 33 -3.55 3.51 4.67
N PHE A 34 -2.23 3.33 4.53
CA PHE A 34 -1.61 2.04 4.25
C PHE A 34 -1.96 0.98 5.31
N TYR A 35 -1.82 1.29 6.61
CA TYR A 35 -2.11 0.30 7.66
C TYR A 35 -3.60 -0.08 7.78
N HIS A 36 -4.51 0.74 7.25
CA HIS A 36 -5.95 0.43 7.19
C HIS A 36 -6.40 -0.12 5.84
N SER A 37 -5.44 -0.38 4.94
CA SER A 37 -5.72 -0.92 3.60
C SER A 37 -5.86 -2.43 3.60
N GLN A 38 -6.65 -2.94 2.66
CA GLN A 38 -6.68 -4.36 2.31
C GLN A 38 -5.33 -4.79 1.74
N LEU A 39 -4.67 -3.91 0.98
CA LEU A 39 -3.33 -4.15 0.45
C LEU A 39 -2.32 -4.53 1.54
N TYR A 40 -2.32 -3.82 2.67
CA TYR A 40 -1.44 -4.13 3.80
C TYR A 40 -1.69 -5.55 4.33
N GLN A 41 -2.96 -5.95 4.50
CA GLN A 41 -3.32 -7.30 4.92
C GLN A 41 -2.77 -8.34 3.95
N LEU A 42 -3.02 -8.16 2.63
CA LEU A 42 -2.55 -9.07 1.59
C LEU A 42 -1.03 -9.23 1.60
N ILE A 43 -0.29 -8.12 1.71
CA ILE A 43 1.18 -8.17 1.76
C ILE A 43 1.67 -8.82 3.06
N SER A 44 1.09 -8.46 4.21
CA SER A 44 1.50 -8.95 5.53
C SER A 44 1.24 -10.44 5.74
N GLU A 45 0.16 -10.96 5.17
CA GLU A 45 -0.24 -12.37 5.26
C GLU A 45 0.32 -13.21 4.10
N GLY A 46 1.04 -12.57 3.16
CA GLY A 46 1.63 -13.24 2.02
C GLY A 46 0.60 -13.80 1.03
N ILE A 47 -0.61 -13.22 0.99
CA ILE A 47 -1.71 -13.65 0.12
C ILE A 47 -1.38 -13.27 -1.33
N SER A 48 -1.60 -14.21 -2.25
CA SER A 48 -1.38 -14.04 -3.69
C SER A 48 0.05 -13.59 -4.06
N ASP A 49 1.03 -13.82 -3.17
CA ASP A 49 2.40 -13.34 -3.32
C ASP A 49 2.51 -11.82 -3.60
N MET A 50 1.58 -11.02 -3.05
CA MET A 50 1.58 -9.55 -3.23
C MET A 50 2.89 -8.89 -2.76
N HIS A 51 3.56 -9.48 -1.76
CA HIS A 51 4.86 -9.03 -1.28
C HIS A 51 5.98 -9.14 -2.32
N CYS A 52 5.82 -9.94 -3.38
CA CYS A 52 6.77 -10.09 -4.48
C CYS A 52 6.59 -9.04 -5.59
N MET A 53 5.45 -8.34 -5.63
CA MET A 53 5.17 -7.35 -6.67
C MET A 53 6.04 -6.09 -6.51
N SER A 54 6.18 -5.31 -7.58
CA SER A 54 6.99 -4.08 -7.56
C SER A 54 6.39 -3.02 -6.62
N ASP A 55 7.23 -2.13 -6.08
CA ASP A 55 6.76 -1.10 -5.15
C ASP A 55 5.78 -0.13 -5.84
N GLY A 56 6.02 0.20 -7.12
CA GLY A 56 5.13 1.05 -7.92
C GLY A 56 3.76 0.43 -8.18
N TYR A 57 3.72 -0.87 -8.51
CA TYR A 57 2.45 -1.60 -8.68
C TYR A 57 1.63 -1.57 -7.39
N LEU A 58 2.27 -1.82 -6.24
CA LEU A 58 1.59 -1.83 -4.95
C LEU A 58 1.11 -0.43 -4.53
N ALA A 59 1.87 0.62 -4.86
CA ALA A 59 1.42 1.99 -4.64
C ALA A 59 0.17 2.34 -5.49
N GLU A 60 0.09 1.83 -6.72
CA GLU A 60 -1.10 2.00 -7.59
C GLU A 60 -2.31 1.22 -7.07
N GLU A 61 -2.12 -0.02 -6.60
CA GLU A 61 -3.21 -0.77 -5.96
C GLU A 61 -3.73 -0.05 -4.71
N LEU A 62 -2.85 0.57 -3.92
CA LEU A 62 -3.25 1.35 -2.75
C LEU A 62 -4.06 2.60 -3.14
N GLU A 63 -3.66 3.27 -4.22
CA GLU A 63 -4.39 4.40 -4.80
C GLU A 63 -5.78 3.99 -5.30
N ILE A 64 -5.87 2.88 -6.03
CA ILE A 64 -7.14 2.33 -6.49
C ILE A 64 -8.04 2.00 -5.30
N GLU A 65 -7.50 1.34 -4.26
CA GLU A 65 -8.25 0.99 -3.05
C GLU A 65 -8.75 2.25 -2.32
N TYR A 66 -7.86 3.23 -2.12
CA TYR A 66 -8.19 4.48 -1.46
C TYR A 66 -9.28 5.24 -2.20
N ASN A 67 -9.16 5.34 -3.52
CA ASN A 67 -10.13 6.01 -4.38
C ASN A 67 -11.48 5.29 -4.38
N LYS A 68 -11.53 3.96 -4.51
CA LYS A 68 -12.79 3.20 -4.44
C LYS A 68 -13.56 3.39 -3.13
N LYS A 69 -12.84 3.61 -2.02
CA LYS A 69 -13.44 3.86 -0.70
C LYS A 69 -13.94 5.30 -0.52
N GLN A 70 -13.58 6.24 -1.39
CA GLN A 70 -14.07 7.61 -1.29
C GLN A 70 -15.54 7.69 -1.71
N PRO A 71 -16.39 8.41 -0.96
CA PRO A 71 -17.82 8.53 -1.25
C PRO A 71 -18.12 9.19 -2.62
N TRP A 72 -17.15 9.91 -3.19
CA TRP A 72 -17.28 10.61 -4.47
C TRP A 72 -16.95 9.77 -5.71
N ASN A 73 -16.42 8.56 -5.54
CA ASN A 73 -15.97 7.69 -6.64
C ASN A 73 -16.96 6.54 -6.93
N MET A 74 -18.22 6.69 -6.51
CA MET A 74 -19.35 5.80 -6.83
C MET A 74 -20.31 6.47 -7.84
N GLU A 75 -19.77 6.97 -8.96
CA GLU A 75 -20.55 7.40 -10.14
C GLU A 75 -20.25 6.51 -11.35
#